data_AF-A0A924SS60-F1
#
_entry.id   AF-A0A924SS60-F1
#
_cell.length_a   1.000
_cell.length_b   1.000
_cell.length_c   1.000
_cell.angle_alpha   90.00
_cell.angle_beta   90.00
_cell.angle_gamma   90.00
#
_symmetry.space_group_name_H-M   'P 1'
#
loop_
_entity.id
_entity.type
_entity.pdbx_description
1 polymer ?
#
loop_
_entity_poly.entity_id
_entity_poly.type
_entity_poly.pdbx_seq_one_letter_code
_entity_poly.pdbx_strand_id
1 'polypeptide(L)'
;MTTSSPPPDARKSPSAKSDLKFGKKTNAKAGGRRSPALWPRPTAGQQPRPVWGIFGLAVLAVLMLAACGWWLWPQSRPVAQAVAGPAALATLVSPSASAVSEAPAAFAVTAARAFAEADVDELLRGPADPDWRVRRLRSNTAILVIEFPGLLAQGEAFNRVAALLEKNGGSRERVLDDLALRRLIEKGGDNAATFYLGHDYDADGLARFFNAAQAQGVALNPSELRLRQLLVDARVLLRQVQGAEATYHSAGVSALVSFSATQADDPKTGPDESVDGIRRASVLRHELSHGEFFTRPRYREHCWNFWRRLLSEPERELWRRYLRGLGYDSGNELLMINETQAFLMHTSDTRDFDAASLGVTATELDGLRARFKLQWGGTETRGRAK
;
A
#
# COMPACT_ATOMS: atom_id res chain seq x y z
N MET A 1 -16.44 -57.25 -30.99
CA MET A 1 -16.22 -57.59 -32.42
C MET A 1 -16.36 -56.31 -33.22
N THR A 2 -15.33 -56.01 -33.99
CA THR A 2 -14.90 -54.71 -34.48
C THR A 2 -15.61 -54.30 -35.77
N THR A 3 -16.14 -53.07 -35.82
CA THR A 3 -16.54 -52.41 -37.07
C THR A 3 -15.59 -51.23 -37.33
N SER A 4 -14.72 -51.39 -38.33
CA SER A 4 -13.81 -50.35 -38.81
C SER A 4 -14.51 -49.42 -39.79
N SER A 5 -14.37 -48.11 -39.57
CA SER A 5 -14.63 -47.08 -40.58
C SER A 5 -13.29 -46.49 -41.04
N PRO A 6 -13.09 -46.24 -42.35
CA PRO A 6 -11.85 -45.67 -42.89
C PRO A 6 -11.82 -44.13 -42.79
N PRO A 7 -10.63 -43.49 -42.86
CA PRO A 7 -10.49 -42.03 -42.81
C PRO A 7 -10.69 -41.39 -44.20
N PRO A 8 -11.12 -40.11 -44.28
CA PRO A 8 -11.26 -39.42 -45.54
C PRO A 8 -9.96 -38.75 -46.03
N ASP A 9 -9.84 -38.76 -47.36
CA ASP A 9 -8.75 -38.29 -48.22
C ASP A 9 -8.26 -36.86 -48.03
N ALA A 10 -6.94 -36.73 -48.14
CA ALA A 10 -6.22 -35.49 -48.42
C ALA A 10 -6.40 -35.09 -49.90
N ARG A 11 -7.05 -33.94 -50.16
CA ARG A 11 -7.04 -33.29 -51.48
C ARG A 11 -6.05 -32.13 -51.52
N LYS A 12 -5.24 -32.16 -52.58
CA LYS A 12 -4.28 -31.14 -53.03
C LYS A 12 -4.99 -29.98 -53.76
N SER A 13 -4.51 -28.75 -53.50
CA SER A 13 -4.22 -27.59 -54.40
C SER A 13 -5.33 -27.04 -55.36
N PRO A 14 -5.44 -25.71 -55.65
CA PRO A 14 -4.39 -24.83 -56.27
C PRO A 14 -4.34 -23.37 -55.72
N SER A 15 -3.20 -22.66 -55.72
CA SER A 15 -2.61 -21.81 -56.79
C SER A 15 -3.53 -20.77 -57.46
N ALA A 16 -3.38 -19.50 -57.06
CA ALA A 16 -3.48 -18.26 -57.87
C ALA A 16 -2.68 -17.18 -57.11
N LYS A 17 -1.55 -16.60 -57.54
CA LYS A 17 -1.19 -15.86 -58.77
C LYS A 17 -2.18 -14.76 -59.13
N SER A 18 -1.90 -13.55 -58.66
CA SER A 18 -2.15 -12.31 -59.40
C SER A 18 -0.92 -11.40 -59.30
N ASP A 19 -0.39 -11.09 -60.48
CA ASP A 19 0.68 -10.15 -60.76
C ASP A 19 0.22 -8.71 -60.53
N LEU A 20 1.07 -7.85 -59.96
CA LEU A 20 1.13 -6.44 -60.38
C LEU A 20 2.46 -5.78 -60.00
N LYS A 21 3.34 -5.78 -61.02
CA LYS A 21 4.28 -4.75 -61.48
C LYS A 21 5.18 -4.03 -60.47
N PHE A 22 6.46 -4.37 -60.62
CA PHE A 22 7.64 -3.58 -60.28
C PHE A 22 7.57 -2.13 -60.79
N GLY A 23 7.74 -1.18 -59.87
CA GLY A 23 8.22 0.17 -60.13
C GLY A 23 9.45 0.44 -59.26
N LYS A 24 10.65 0.28 -59.85
CA LYS A 24 11.92 0.73 -59.25
C LYS A 24 11.90 2.26 -59.13
N LYS A 25 11.98 2.80 -57.90
CA LYS A 25 12.76 4.00 -57.61
C LYS A 25 13.46 3.85 -56.27
N THR A 26 14.78 3.88 -56.36
CA THR A 26 15.75 4.01 -55.28
C THR A 26 15.57 5.33 -54.54
N ASN A 27 15.59 5.31 -53.21
CA ASN A 27 16.41 6.25 -52.45
C ASN A 27 16.65 5.77 -51.03
N ALA A 28 17.92 5.58 -50.72
CA ALA A 28 18.43 5.42 -49.38
C ALA A 28 18.22 6.70 -48.57
N LYS A 29 17.73 6.58 -47.34
CA LYS A 29 18.19 7.44 -46.24
C LYS A 29 18.00 6.74 -44.89
N ALA A 30 19.14 6.69 -44.21
CA ALA A 30 19.45 6.27 -42.86
C ALA A 30 18.30 6.28 -41.83
N GLY A 31 18.31 5.24 -40.99
CA GLY A 31 17.45 5.10 -39.84
C GLY A 31 17.70 6.14 -38.75
N GLY A 32 16.61 6.63 -38.17
CA GLY A 32 16.61 7.34 -36.90
C GLY A 32 16.01 6.43 -35.82
N ARG A 33 16.86 5.92 -34.93
CA ARG A 33 16.42 5.40 -33.63
C ARG A 33 15.79 6.56 -32.86
N ARG A 34 14.53 6.43 -32.45
CA ARG A 34 13.92 7.34 -31.47
C ARG A 34 14.39 6.92 -30.09
N SER A 35 15.17 7.78 -29.44
CA SER A 35 15.51 7.68 -28.02
C SER A 35 14.26 7.89 -27.15
N PRO A 36 14.13 7.21 -26.00
CA PRO A 36 13.11 7.54 -25.01
C PRO A 36 13.42 8.90 -24.35
N ALA A 37 12.36 9.61 -23.97
CA ALA A 37 12.42 10.96 -23.41
C ALA A 37 13.20 10.98 -22.08
N LEU A 38 14.30 11.70 -22.07
CA LEU A 38 15.05 12.10 -20.88
C LEU A 38 14.36 13.32 -20.24
N TRP A 39 14.18 13.27 -18.92
CA TRP A 39 13.84 14.42 -18.08
C TRP A 39 14.76 15.63 -18.36
N PRO A 40 14.25 16.87 -18.30
CA PRO A 40 15.08 18.05 -18.54
C PRO A 40 16.08 18.24 -17.39
N ARG A 41 17.38 18.31 -17.73
CA ARG A 41 18.42 18.78 -16.81
C ARG A 41 18.26 20.29 -16.55
N PRO A 42 18.50 20.79 -15.34
CA PRO A 42 18.56 22.22 -15.09
C PRO A 42 19.79 22.80 -15.80
N THR A 43 19.59 23.90 -16.54
CA THR A 43 20.67 24.68 -17.13
C THR A 43 21.50 25.37 -16.05
N ALA A 44 22.81 25.11 -16.06
CA ALA A 44 23.77 25.83 -15.26
C ALA A 44 23.81 27.30 -15.69
N GLY A 45 23.65 28.22 -14.73
CA GLY A 45 23.96 29.64 -14.92
C GLY A 45 22.86 30.61 -14.51
N GLN A 46 22.62 30.73 -13.20
CA GLN A 46 22.29 32.01 -12.55
C GLN A 46 22.29 31.80 -11.03
N GLN A 47 23.24 32.42 -10.34
CA GLN A 47 23.32 32.46 -8.88
C GLN A 47 22.42 33.61 -8.38
N PRO A 48 21.36 33.36 -7.58
CA PRO A 48 20.65 34.44 -6.90
C PRO A 48 21.46 34.90 -5.66
N ARG A 49 21.59 36.21 -5.50
CA ARG A 49 22.23 36.84 -4.35
C ARG A 49 21.41 36.61 -3.05
N PRO A 50 22.07 36.44 -1.90
CA PRO A 50 21.39 36.17 -0.64
C PRO A 50 20.77 37.45 -0.07
N VAL A 51 19.45 37.46 0.14
CA VAL A 51 18.75 38.45 0.97
C VAL A 51 18.46 37.80 2.32
N TRP A 52 19.48 37.74 3.17
CA TRP A 52 19.31 37.45 4.60
C TRP A 52 19.13 38.79 5.32
N GLY A 53 17.98 39.01 5.95
CA GLY A 53 17.80 40.24 6.71
C GLY A 53 16.58 40.32 7.63
N ILE A 54 15.42 39.73 7.31
CA ILE A 54 14.19 40.05 8.08
C ILE A 54 13.36 38.82 8.51
N PHE A 55 13.59 37.63 7.96
CA PHE A 55 12.78 36.44 8.32
C PHE A 55 13.19 35.70 9.61
N GLY A 56 14.35 36.03 10.20
CA GLY A 56 14.90 35.28 11.33
C GLY A 56 14.17 35.48 12.68
N LEU A 57 13.44 36.57 12.86
CA LEU A 57 12.83 36.91 14.16
C LEU A 57 11.37 36.44 14.32
N ALA A 58 10.63 36.25 13.22
CA ALA A 58 9.24 35.76 13.28
C ALA A 58 9.13 34.25 13.53
N VAL A 59 10.12 33.46 13.07
CA VAL A 59 10.13 32.00 13.24
C VAL A 59 10.47 31.59 14.68
N LEU A 60 11.28 32.38 15.38
CA LEU A 60 11.66 32.12 16.78
C LEU A 60 10.51 32.38 17.77
N ALA A 61 9.59 33.31 17.47
CA ALA A 61 8.43 33.60 18.31
C ALA A 61 7.34 32.51 18.22
N VAL A 62 7.16 31.90 17.04
CA VAL A 62 6.18 30.81 16.82
C VAL A 62 6.64 29.50 17.45
N LEU A 63 7.95 29.22 17.46
CA LEU A 63 8.52 28.01 18.06
C LEU A 63 8.47 28.04 19.60
N MET A 64 8.58 29.21 20.25
CA MET A 64 8.46 29.29 21.71
C MET A 64 7.02 29.15 22.22
N LEU A 65 6.01 29.59 21.45
CA LEU A 65 4.60 29.40 21.83
C LEU A 65 4.13 27.94 21.66
N ALA A 66 4.68 27.21 20.68
CA ALA A 66 4.41 25.78 20.50
C ALA A 66 5.04 24.90 21.60
N ALA A 67 6.20 25.30 22.13
CA ALA A 67 6.87 24.59 23.22
C ALA A 67 6.13 24.71 24.57
N CYS A 68 5.49 25.84 24.86
CA CYS A 68 4.68 26.01 26.07
C CYS A 68 3.31 25.30 25.99
N GLY A 69 2.72 25.20 24.80
CA GLY A 69 1.45 24.48 24.60
C GLY A 69 1.56 22.96 24.80
N TRP A 70 2.72 22.37 24.49
CA TRP A 70 2.96 20.93 24.65
C TRP A 70 3.11 20.50 26.11
N TRP A 71 3.56 21.40 26.99
CA TRP A 71 3.78 21.09 28.41
C TRP A 71 2.49 21.17 29.27
N LEU A 72 1.44 21.81 28.75
CA LEU A 72 0.15 21.99 29.45
C LEU A 72 -0.94 21.01 28.99
N TRP A 73 -0.63 20.09 28.07
CA TRP A 73 -1.57 19.06 27.62
C TRP A 73 -1.63 17.90 28.63
N PRO A 74 -2.81 17.58 29.19
CA PRO A 74 -2.92 16.57 30.24
C PRO A 74 -2.59 15.18 29.69
N GLN A 75 -1.46 14.62 30.14
CA GLN A 75 -1.08 13.23 29.89
C GLN A 75 -2.01 12.34 30.71
N SER A 76 -2.95 11.65 30.05
CA SER A 76 -3.81 10.66 30.69
C SER A 76 -2.94 9.53 31.27
N ARG A 77 -2.84 9.48 32.61
CA ARG A 77 -2.19 8.37 33.31
C ARG A 77 -3.02 7.08 33.15
N PRO A 78 -2.40 5.91 32.97
CA PRO A 78 -3.11 4.65 33.06
C PRO A 78 -3.55 4.44 34.52
N VAL A 79 -4.86 4.27 34.72
CA VAL A 79 -5.43 3.93 36.02
C VAL A 79 -5.03 2.49 36.35
N ALA A 80 -4.15 2.34 37.33
CA ALA A 80 -3.88 1.06 37.96
C ALA A 80 -5.11 0.62 38.76
N GLN A 81 -5.64 -0.57 38.45
CA GLN A 81 -6.64 -1.24 39.27
C GLN A 81 -6.01 -1.64 40.60
N ALA A 82 -6.42 -0.97 41.68
CA ALA A 82 -6.14 -1.40 43.04
C ALA A 82 -7.17 -2.45 43.46
N VAL A 83 -6.67 -3.62 43.86
CA VAL A 83 -7.42 -4.66 44.57
C VAL A 83 -7.56 -4.23 46.04
N ALA A 84 -8.79 -4.17 46.54
CA ALA A 84 -9.06 -4.02 47.98
C ALA A 84 -10.09 -5.06 48.43
N GLY A 85 -9.68 -5.85 49.42
CA GLY A 85 -10.54 -6.75 50.20
C GLY A 85 -11.23 -6.04 51.38
N PRO A 86 -11.94 -6.77 52.26
CA PRO A 86 -13.33 -6.48 52.60
C PRO A 86 -13.58 -5.93 54.03
N ALA A 87 -14.70 -5.21 54.21
CA ALA A 87 -15.53 -5.05 55.43
C ALA A 87 -16.54 -3.91 55.17
N ALA A 88 -17.75 -3.81 55.73
CA ALA A 88 -18.73 -4.69 56.35
C ALA A 88 -20.03 -3.84 56.49
N LEU A 89 -21.18 -4.52 56.56
CA LEU A 89 -22.49 -4.10 57.12
C LEU A 89 -23.46 -3.15 56.33
N ALA A 90 -24.49 -3.81 55.77
CA ALA A 90 -25.93 -3.61 56.00
C ALA A 90 -26.58 -2.20 55.80
N THR A 91 -27.53 -2.07 54.87
CA THR A 91 -29.00 -2.27 55.07
C THR A 91 -29.80 -1.68 53.89
N LEU A 92 -30.66 -2.53 53.30
CA LEU A 92 -31.92 -2.33 52.55
C LEU A 92 -32.31 -0.92 52.06
N VAL A 93 -32.58 -0.78 50.76
CA VAL A 93 -33.89 -0.39 50.17
C VAL A 93 -33.87 -0.79 48.68
N SER A 94 -34.83 -1.61 48.26
CA SER A 94 -35.08 -1.94 46.85
C SER A 94 -35.75 -0.77 46.12
N PRO A 95 -35.33 -0.49 44.88
CA PRO A 95 -36.25 -0.07 43.84
C PRO A 95 -36.32 -1.12 42.74
N SER A 96 -37.55 -1.53 42.42
CA SER A 96 -37.88 -2.20 41.17
C SER A 96 -37.39 -1.35 40.00
N ALA A 97 -36.36 -1.84 39.30
CA ALA A 97 -36.01 -1.38 37.98
C ALA A 97 -36.01 -2.62 37.08
N SER A 98 -36.99 -2.67 36.17
CA SER A 98 -36.95 -3.55 35.01
C SER A 98 -35.70 -3.23 34.20
N ALA A 99 -34.59 -3.89 34.52
CA ALA A 99 -33.42 -3.89 33.68
C ALA A 99 -33.76 -4.71 32.45
N VAL A 100 -34.04 -4.02 31.34
CA VAL A 100 -33.92 -4.60 30.01
C VAL A 100 -32.47 -5.04 29.89
N SER A 101 -32.24 -6.33 30.09
CA SER A 101 -30.97 -6.97 29.82
C SER A 101 -30.77 -6.94 28.30
N GLU A 102 -30.17 -5.86 27.79
CA GLU A 102 -29.55 -5.90 26.47
C GLU A 102 -28.44 -6.95 26.54
N ALA A 103 -28.73 -8.13 26.00
CA ALA A 103 -27.74 -9.15 25.76
C ALA A 103 -26.57 -8.50 24.98
N PRO A 104 -25.31 -8.80 25.33
CA PRO A 104 -24.17 -8.29 24.57
C PRO A 104 -24.36 -8.69 23.11
N ALA A 105 -24.35 -7.69 22.23
CA ALA A 105 -24.51 -7.87 20.79
C ALA A 105 -23.58 -9.00 20.32
N ALA A 106 -24.17 -10.15 19.99
CA ALA A 106 -23.42 -11.32 19.60
C ALA A 106 -22.67 -10.99 18.31
N PHE A 107 -21.34 -11.10 18.32
CA PHE A 107 -20.55 -11.05 17.11
C PHE A 107 -21.06 -12.15 16.18
N ALA A 108 -21.65 -11.78 15.04
CA ALA A 108 -22.02 -12.73 14.02
C ALA A 108 -20.72 -13.31 13.44
N VAL A 109 -20.37 -14.52 13.86
CA VAL A 109 -19.22 -15.25 13.31
C VAL A 109 -19.67 -15.87 12.00
N THR A 110 -19.51 -15.15 10.89
CA THR A 110 -19.59 -15.74 9.55
C THR A 110 -18.49 -16.80 9.43
N ALA A 111 -18.84 -18.00 8.95
CA ALA A 111 -17.87 -19.06 8.71
C ALA A 111 -16.78 -18.55 7.74
N ALA A 112 -15.51 -18.65 8.16
CA ALA A 112 -14.39 -18.15 7.39
C ALA A 112 -14.28 -18.90 6.05
N ARG A 113 -14.13 -18.17 4.95
CA ARG A 113 -13.78 -18.78 3.66
C ARG A 113 -12.29 -19.11 3.71
N ALA A 114 -11.93 -20.37 3.46
CA ALA A 114 -10.53 -20.74 3.30
C ALA A 114 -10.00 -20.16 1.98
N PHE A 115 -8.91 -19.40 2.05
CA PHE A 115 -8.19 -18.90 0.88
C PHE A 115 -6.95 -19.76 0.65
N ALA A 116 -6.69 -20.10 -0.62
CA ALA A 116 -5.51 -20.89 -0.96
C ALA A 116 -4.22 -20.12 -0.60
N GLU A 117 -3.21 -20.87 -0.17
CA GLU A 117 -1.90 -20.33 0.15
C GLU A 117 -0.97 -20.38 -1.07
N ALA A 118 -0.16 -19.34 -1.24
CA ALA A 118 0.83 -19.26 -2.32
C ALA A 118 2.16 -18.68 -1.81
N ASP A 119 3.27 -19.16 -2.37
CA ASP A 119 4.56 -18.47 -2.28
C ASP A 119 4.68 -17.36 -3.34
N VAL A 120 5.77 -16.59 -3.28
CA VAL A 120 5.99 -15.44 -4.20
C VAL A 120 6.05 -15.88 -5.66
N ASP A 121 6.67 -17.02 -5.96
CA ASP A 121 6.80 -17.49 -7.33
C ASP A 121 5.47 -18.00 -7.89
N GLU A 122 4.63 -18.61 -7.06
CA GLU A 122 3.26 -19.00 -7.40
C GLU A 122 2.36 -17.77 -7.63
N LEU A 123 2.46 -16.73 -6.79
CA LEU A 123 1.77 -15.45 -6.98
C LEU A 123 2.18 -14.80 -8.32
N LEU A 124 3.46 -14.91 -8.68
CA LEU A 124 3.96 -14.32 -9.93
C LEU A 124 3.65 -15.14 -11.18
N ARG A 125 3.50 -16.46 -11.09
CA ARG A 125 3.25 -17.35 -12.25
C ARG A 125 1.79 -17.48 -12.67
N GLY A 126 0.85 -16.96 -11.88
CA GLY A 126 -0.58 -17.06 -12.19
C GLY A 126 -0.92 -16.48 -13.58
N PRO A 127 -1.75 -17.16 -14.40
CA PRO A 127 -2.20 -16.60 -15.68
C PRO A 127 -3.02 -15.34 -15.41
N ALA A 128 -2.97 -14.31 -16.26
CA ALA A 128 -3.86 -13.14 -16.09
C ALA A 128 -5.32 -13.60 -15.93
N ASP A 129 -5.99 -13.12 -14.88
CA ASP A 129 -7.37 -13.46 -14.54
C ASP A 129 -8.18 -12.17 -14.70
N PRO A 130 -9.34 -12.20 -15.39
CA PRO A 130 -10.21 -11.03 -15.49
C PRO A 130 -10.81 -10.62 -14.15
N ASP A 131 -10.68 -11.46 -13.12
CA ASP A 131 -11.17 -11.21 -11.76
C ASP A 131 -10.05 -11.16 -10.71
N TRP A 132 -10.39 -10.77 -9.48
CA TRP A 132 -9.44 -10.70 -8.37
C TRP A 132 -8.96 -12.09 -7.97
N ARG A 133 -7.63 -12.29 -7.97
CA ARG A 133 -7.06 -13.50 -7.35
C ARG A 133 -6.67 -13.22 -5.92
N VAL A 134 -7.27 -13.98 -5.01
CA VAL A 134 -7.00 -13.84 -3.57
C VAL A 134 -6.28 -15.07 -3.04
N ARG A 135 -5.18 -14.83 -2.32
CA ARG A 135 -4.34 -15.84 -1.71
C ARG A 135 -3.85 -15.38 -0.34
N ARG A 136 -3.44 -16.33 0.50
CA ARG A 136 -2.67 -16.07 1.72
C ARG A 136 -1.19 -16.33 1.42
N LEU A 137 -0.28 -15.51 1.95
CA LEU A 137 1.15 -15.77 1.78
C LEU A 137 1.52 -17.03 2.59
N ARG A 138 2.06 -18.07 1.94
CA ARG A 138 2.36 -19.35 2.59
C ARG A 138 3.37 -19.21 3.75
N SER A 139 4.38 -18.36 3.59
CA SER A 139 5.38 -18.12 4.64
C SER A 139 4.86 -17.27 5.81
N ASN A 140 3.71 -16.61 5.65
CA ASN A 140 3.07 -15.79 6.66
C ASN A 140 1.58 -15.62 6.35
N THR A 141 0.76 -16.53 6.86
CA THR A 141 -0.68 -16.55 6.56
C THR A 141 -1.46 -15.39 7.19
N ALA A 142 -0.83 -14.55 8.03
CA ALA A 142 -1.43 -13.29 8.47
C ALA A 142 -1.56 -12.27 7.31
N ILE A 143 -0.83 -12.46 6.21
CA ILE A 143 -0.84 -11.58 5.03
C ILE A 143 -1.84 -12.13 3.98
N LEU A 144 -2.86 -11.33 3.66
CA LEU A 144 -3.78 -11.56 2.55
C LEU A 144 -3.26 -10.81 1.32
N VAL A 145 -3.14 -11.49 0.20
CA VAL A 145 -2.66 -10.94 -1.08
C VAL A 145 -3.83 -10.90 -2.06
N ILE A 146 -4.05 -9.73 -2.67
CA ILE A 146 -4.99 -9.57 -3.79
C ILE A 146 -4.20 -9.18 -5.04
N GLU A 147 -4.33 -9.99 -6.08
CA GLU A 147 -3.97 -9.58 -7.43
C GLU A 147 -5.20 -9.07 -8.17
N PHE A 148 -5.12 -7.85 -8.69
CA PHE A 148 -6.16 -7.25 -9.52
C PHE A 148 -5.92 -7.52 -11.01
N PRO A 149 -6.98 -7.57 -11.83
CA PRO A 149 -6.84 -7.72 -13.28
C PRO A 149 -6.09 -6.55 -13.96
N GLY A 150 -6.02 -5.39 -13.29
CA GLY A 150 -5.30 -4.22 -13.75
C GLY A 150 -5.35 -3.09 -12.72
N LEU A 151 -4.61 -2.02 -12.99
CA LEU A 151 -4.45 -0.85 -12.11
C LEU A 151 -5.77 -0.11 -11.84
N LEU A 152 -6.64 0.03 -12.84
CA LEU A 152 -7.95 0.67 -12.62
C LEU A 152 -8.80 -0.08 -11.59
N ALA A 153 -8.88 -1.42 -11.70
CA ALA A 153 -9.65 -2.24 -10.76
C ALA A 153 -9.07 -2.16 -9.33
N GLN A 154 -7.74 -2.04 -9.22
CA GLN A 154 -7.07 -1.81 -7.94
C GLN A 154 -7.41 -0.44 -7.36
N GLY A 155 -7.30 0.62 -8.18
CA GLY A 155 -7.63 1.99 -7.79
C GLY A 155 -9.09 2.18 -7.38
N GLU A 156 -10.04 1.53 -8.07
CA GLU A 156 -11.45 1.53 -7.68
C GLU A 156 -11.70 0.96 -6.28
N ALA A 157 -10.89 -0.01 -5.84
CA ALA A 157 -11.00 -0.63 -4.53
C ALA A 157 -10.30 0.17 -3.43
N PHE A 158 -9.20 0.88 -3.74
CA PHE A 158 -8.29 1.42 -2.72
C PHE A 158 -8.03 2.92 -2.76
N ASN A 159 -8.34 3.66 -3.83
CA ASN A 159 -7.95 5.08 -3.92
C ASN A 159 -8.50 5.94 -2.77
N ARG A 160 -9.74 5.67 -2.29
CA ARG A 160 -10.28 6.35 -1.10
C ARG A 160 -9.61 5.91 0.19
N VAL A 161 -9.19 4.66 0.29
CA VAL A 161 -8.42 4.14 1.43
C VAL A 161 -7.06 4.85 1.51
N ALA A 162 -6.34 4.89 0.39
CA ALA A 162 -5.06 5.59 0.27
C ALA A 162 -5.17 7.10 0.57
N ALA A 163 -6.24 7.75 0.06
CA ALA A 163 -6.52 9.15 0.35
C ALA A 163 -6.82 9.41 1.84
N LEU A 164 -7.39 8.44 2.56
CA LEU A 164 -7.66 8.59 4.00
C LEU A 164 -6.41 8.33 4.84
N LEU A 165 -5.60 7.33 4.49
CA LEU A 165 -4.55 6.80 5.37
C LEU A 165 -3.15 7.35 5.07
N GLU A 166 -2.82 7.58 3.79
CA GLU A 166 -1.43 7.75 3.37
C GLU A 166 -1.15 9.11 2.71
N LYS A 167 -1.98 9.54 1.74
CA LYS A 167 -1.66 10.68 0.88
C LYS A 167 -1.66 12.00 1.62
N ASN A 168 -0.65 12.83 1.32
CA ASN A 168 -0.68 14.24 1.66
C ASN A 168 -1.81 14.96 0.89
N GLY A 169 -2.50 15.87 1.56
CA GLY A 169 -3.71 16.51 1.01
C GLY A 169 -4.99 15.67 1.11
N GLY A 170 -4.89 14.41 1.53
CA GLY A 170 -6.01 13.64 2.05
C GLY A 170 -6.58 14.27 3.33
N SER A 171 -7.88 14.08 3.61
CA SER A 171 -8.49 14.72 4.78
C SER A 171 -7.99 14.14 6.10
N ARG A 172 -7.32 12.98 6.08
CA ARG A 172 -6.95 12.09 7.20
C ARG A 172 -8.08 11.67 8.13
N GLU A 173 -9.14 12.44 8.23
CA GLU A 173 -10.28 12.30 9.13
C GLU A 173 -11.55 11.98 8.35
N ARG A 174 -11.63 12.41 7.09
CA ARG A 174 -12.80 12.21 6.22
C ARG A 174 -12.50 11.33 5.03
N VAL A 175 -13.44 10.43 4.76
CA VAL A 175 -13.50 9.70 3.50
C VAL A 175 -13.96 10.68 2.42
N LEU A 176 -13.20 10.77 1.33
CA LEU A 176 -13.54 11.64 0.21
C LEU A 176 -14.71 11.06 -0.58
N ASP A 177 -15.66 11.88 -1.00
CA ASP A 177 -16.62 11.50 -2.04
C ASP A 177 -15.93 11.38 -3.42
N ASP A 178 -16.66 10.90 -4.43
CA ASP A 178 -16.11 10.68 -5.78
C ASP A 178 -15.55 11.95 -6.42
N LEU A 179 -16.19 13.10 -6.18
CA LEU A 179 -15.78 14.37 -6.77
C LEU A 179 -14.51 14.88 -6.11
N ALA A 180 -14.43 14.81 -4.78
CA ALA A 180 -13.28 15.22 -4.00
C ALA A 180 -12.07 14.31 -4.27
N LEU A 181 -12.28 12.98 -4.36
CA LEU A 181 -11.22 12.05 -4.74
C LEU A 181 -10.68 12.36 -6.14
N ARG A 182 -11.56 12.54 -7.13
CA ARG A 182 -11.16 12.85 -8.50
C ARG A 182 -10.33 14.14 -8.58
N ARG A 183 -10.74 15.19 -7.88
CA ARG A 183 -9.98 16.45 -7.79
C ARG A 183 -8.61 16.26 -7.15
N LEU A 184 -8.49 15.41 -6.14
CA LEU A 184 -7.21 15.10 -5.51
C LEU A 184 -6.26 14.40 -6.49
N ILE A 185 -6.77 13.40 -7.22
CA ILE A 185 -6.02 12.65 -8.24
C ILE A 185 -5.57 13.59 -9.37
N GLU A 186 -6.48 14.36 -9.95
CA GLU A 186 -6.20 15.30 -11.04
C GLU A 186 -5.17 16.37 -10.63
N LYS A 187 -5.26 16.88 -9.40
CA LYS A 187 -4.29 17.85 -8.87
C LYS A 187 -2.88 17.27 -8.76
N GLY A 188 -2.76 15.96 -8.55
CA GLY A 188 -1.48 15.25 -8.54
C GLY A 188 -0.88 15.01 -9.92
N GLY A 189 -1.65 15.23 -11.00
CA GLY A 189 -1.26 14.85 -12.36
C GLY A 189 -1.43 13.36 -12.65
N ASP A 190 -2.11 12.63 -11.77
CA ASP A 190 -2.40 11.21 -11.88
C ASP A 190 -3.79 10.95 -12.49
N ASN A 191 -4.11 9.67 -12.65
CA ASN A 191 -5.46 9.20 -12.93
C ASN A 191 -5.89 8.11 -11.94
N ALA A 192 -7.11 7.58 -12.09
CA ALA A 192 -7.65 6.57 -11.17
C ALA A 192 -6.85 5.26 -11.14
N ALA A 193 -6.14 4.92 -12.21
CA ALA A 193 -5.28 3.75 -12.28
C ALA A 193 -3.89 3.99 -11.69
N THR A 194 -3.32 5.19 -11.82
CA THR A 194 -1.93 5.47 -11.41
C THR A 194 -1.77 6.18 -10.07
N PHE A 195 -2.87 6.58 -9.41
CA PHE A 195 -2.82 7.29 -8.13
C PHE A 195 -1.99 6.58 -7.05
N TYR A 196 -1.96 5.24 -7.10
CA TYR A 196 -1.05 4.37 -6.38
C TYR A 196 -0.80 3.08 -7.17
N LEU A 197 0.41 2.55 -7.03
CA LEU A 197 0.84 1.32 -7.70
C LEU A 197 1.18 0.29 -6.64
N GLY A 198 0.22 -0.57 -6.33
CA GLY A 198 0.30 -1.38 -5.12
C GLY A 198 -0.36 -0.68 -3.93
N HIS A 199 -0.83 -1.48 -2.98
CA HIS A 199 -1.33 -0.97 -1.71
C HIS A 199 -1.12 -1.99 -0.61
N ASP A 200 -0.72 -1.50 0.56
CA ASP A 200 -0.63 -2.24 1.81
C ASP A 200 -1.46 -1.59 2.92
N TYR A 201 -2.14 -2.40 3.71
CA TYR A 201 -2.92 -1.93 4.85
C TYR A 201 -2.88 -2.91 6.00
N ASP A 202 -2.80 -2.38 7.22
CA ASP A 202 -3.19 -3.15 8.40
C ASP A 202 -4.73 -3.22 8.51
N ALA A 203 -5.20 -4.19 9.29
CA ALA A 203 -6.63 -4.39 9.47
C ALA A 203 -7.32 -3.21 10.18
N ASP A 204 -6.61 -2.49 11.06
CA ASP A 204 -7.17 -1.34 11.78
C ASP A 204 -7.40 -0.14 10.86
N GLY A 205 -6.50 0.12 9.92
CA GLY A 205 -6.65 1.13 8.87
C GLY A 205 -7.84 0.84 7.96
N LEU A 206 -8.03 -0.42 7.56
CA LEU A 206 -9.20 -0.84 6.78
C LEU A 206 -10.51 -0.73 7.57
N ALA A 207 -10.51 -1.15 8.84
CA ALA A 207 -11.67 -1.00 9.72
C ALA A 207 -12.05 0.48 9.87
N ARG A 208 -11.04 1.34 10.08
CA ARG A 208 -11.20 2.79 10.17
C ARG A 208 -11.84 3.37 8.91
N PHE A 209 -11.40 2.96 7.72
CA PHE A 209 -12.00 3.42 6.47
C PHE A 209 -13.50 3.09 6.39
N PHE A 210 -13.89 1.83 6.60
CA PHE A 210 -15.29 1.43 6.47
C PHE A 210 -16.19 2.05 7.55
N ASN A 211 -15.69 2.15 8.79
CA ASN A 211 -16.40 2.82 9.87
C ASN A 211 -16.57 4.32 9.58
N ALA A 212 -15.53 4.99 9.07
CA ALA A 212 -15.60 6.40 8.70
C ALA A 212 -16.58 6.65 7.55
N ALA A 213 -16.56 5.80 6.51
CA ALA A 213 -17.49 5.92 5.39
C ALA A 213 -18.95 5.81 5.85
N GLN A 214 -19.26 4.84 6.71
CA GLN A 214 -20.60 4.67 7.27
C GLN A 214 -21.01 5.86 8.15
N ALA A 215 -20.15 6.25 9.10
CA ALA A 215 -20.43 7.37 10.02
C ALA A 215 -20.61 8.71 9.28
N GLN A 216 -19.96 8.88 8.12
CA GLN A 216 -20.01 10.09 7.31
C GLN A 216 -21.08 10.03 6.21
N GLY A 217 -21.81 8.91 6.08
CA GLY A 217 -22.82 8.73 5.04
C GLY A 217 -22.24 8.68 3.62
N VAL A 218 -20.95 8.33 3.46
CA VAL A 218 -20.31 8.19 2.15
C VAL A 218 -20.62 6.81 1.59
N ALA A 219 -21.32 6.78 0.46
CA ALA A 219 -21.65 5.53 -0.22
C ALA A 219 -20.37 4.86 -0.77
N LEU A 220 -20.18 3.59 -0.42
CA LEU A 220 -19.13 2.75 -0.98
C LEU A 220 -19.47 2.38 -2.43
N ASN A 221 -18.48 2.41 -3.30
CA ASN A 221 -18.62 1.92 -4.67
C ASN A 221 -18.66 0.37 -4.72
N PRO A 222 -18.99 -0.26 -5.86
CA PRO A 222 -19.07 -1.72 -5.96
C PRO A 222 -17.77 -2.46 -5.59
N SER A 223 -16.61 -1.93 -5.97
CA SER A 223 -15.29 -2.49 -5.65
C SER A 223 -14.96 -2.39 -4.16
N GLU A 224 -15.29 -1.26 -3.52
CA GLU A 224 -15.15 -1.06 -2.06
C GLU A 224 -16.08 -1.98 -1.26
N LEU A 225 -17.32 -2.18 -1.73
CA LEU A 225 -18.26 -3.13 -1.12
C LEU A 225 -17.74 -4.57 -1.21
N ARG A 226 -17.21 -4.94 -2.38
CA ARG A 226 -16.59 -6.25 -2.61
C ARG A 226 -15.36 -6.45 -1.71
N LEU A 227 -14.50 -5.45 -1.61
CA LEU A 227 -13.33 -5.46 -0.73
C LEU A 227 -13.74 -5.67 0.73
N ARG A 228 -14.74 -4.91 1.21
CA ARG A 228 -15.26 -5.07 2.58
C ARG A 228 -15.73 -6.48 2.86
N GLN A 229 -16.53 -7.06 1.95
CA GLN A 229 -17.03 -8.41 2.10
C GLN A 229 -15.89 -9.43 2.11
N LEU A 230 -14.93 -9.28 1.19
CA LEU A 230 -13.74 -10.13 1.12
C LEU A 230 -12.96 -10.13 2.43
N LEU A 231 -12.76 -8.96 3.04
CA LEU A 231 -12.00 -8.82 4.28
C LEU A 231 -12.71 -9.46 5.48
N VAL A 232 -14.05 -9.43 5.51
CA VAL A 232 -14.85 -10.16 6.51
C VAL A 232 -14.75 -11.67 6.29
N ASP A 233 -14.92 -12.13 5.04
CA ASP A 233 -14.85 -13.55 4.68
C ASP A 233 -13.47 -14.14 4.97
N ALA A 234 -12.42 -13.34 4.75
CA ALA A 234 -11.03 -13.70 5.00
C ALA A 234 -10.61 -13.57 6.48
N ARG A 235 -11.49 -13.08 7.36
CA ARG A 235 -11.17 -12.82 8.78
C ARG A 235 -9.98 -11.87 8.94
N VAL A 236 -9.89 -10.87 8.06
CA VAL A 236 -9.08 -9.67 8.31
C VAL A 236 -9.87 -8.70 9.18
N LEU A 237 -11.18 -8.58 8.90
CA LEU A 237 -12.12 -7.79 9.68
C LEU A 237 -13.17 -8.67 10.36
N LEU A 238 -13.59 -8.26 11.55
CA LEU A 238 -14.80 -8.71 12.23
C LEU A 238 -15.89 -7.68 12.00
N ARG A 239 -17.10 -8.16 11.71
CA ARG A 239 -18.29 -7.32 11.56
C ARG A 239 -19.20 -7.52 12.77
N GLN A 240 -19.46 -6.45 13.51
CA GLN A 240 -20.46 -6.40 14.57
C GLN A 240 -21.67 -5.63 14.07
N VAL A 241 -22.88 -6.16 14.28
CA VAL A 241 -24.12 -5.50 13.87
C VAL A 241 -24.91 -5.11 15.13
N GLN A 242 -25.35 -3.86 15.19
CA GLN A 242 -26.21 -3.33 16.23
C GLN A 242 -27.35 -2.53 15.57
N GLY A 243 -28.55 -3.13 15.53
CA GLY A 243 -29.68 -2.55 14.80
C GLY A 243 -29.38 -2.48 13.28
N ALA A 244 -29.51 -1.28 12.72
CA ALA A 244 -29.23 -1.02 11.30
C ALA A 244 -27.75 -0.72 11.01
N GLU A 245 -26.93 -0.51 12.04
CA GLU A 245 -25.53 -0.11 11.92
C GLU A 245 -24.60 -1.33 11.99
N ALA A 246 -23.51 -1.28 11.23
CA ALA A 246 -22.43 -2.27 11.30
C ALA A 246 -21.10 -1.61 11.67
N THR A 247 -20.40 -2.13 12.67
CA THR A 247 -19.06 -1.68 13.05
C THR A 247 -18.05 -2.75 12.66
N TYR A 248 -16.91 -2.31 12.13
CA TYR A 248 -15.80 -3.17 11.72
C TYR A 248 -14.64 -3.04 12.71
N HIS A 249 -14.04 -4.17 13.05
CA HIS A 249 -12.87 -4.26 13.92
C HIS A 249 -11.82 -5.17 13.29
N SER A 250 -10.55 -4.95 13.60
CA SER A 250 -9.51 -5.92 13.25
C SER A 250 -9.80 -7.28 13.90
N ALA A 251 -9.65 -8.36 13.13
CA ALA A 251 -9.77 -9.73 13.64
C ALA A 251 -8.49 -10.22 14.35
N GLY A 252 -7.46 -9.39 14.39
CA GLY A 252 -6.13 -9.70 14.91
C GLY A 252 -5.05 -9.13 14.00
N VAL A 253 -3.79 -9.41 14.36
CA VAL A 253 -2.64 -8.96 13.58
C VAL A 253 -2.70 -9.58 12.18
N SER A 254 -2.97 -8.75 11.19
CA SER A 254 -3.07 -9.14 9.79
C SER A 254 -2.75 -7.95 8.89
N ALA A 255 -2.33 -8.28 7.67
CA ALA A 255 -2.07 -7.29 6.64
C ALA A 255 -2.79 -7.68 5.35
N LEU A 256 -3.18 -6.66 4.61
CA LEU A 256 -3.61 -6.76 3.23
C LEU A 256 -2.52 -6.17 2.36
N VAL A 257 -2.16 -6.87 1.29
CA VAL A 257 -1.26 -6.35 0.26
C VAL A 257 -1.91 -6.57 -1.11
N SER A 258 -1.66 -5.67 -2.05
CA SER A 258 -2.24 -5.76 -3.38
C SER A 258 -1.29 -5.36 -4.49
N PHE A 259 -1.46 -5.97 -5.64
CA PHE A 259 -0.72 -5.68 -6.86
C PHE A 259 -1.60 -5.98 -8.07
N SER A 260 -1.15 -5.62 -9.27
CA SER A 260 -1.90 -5.84 -10.51
C SER A 260 -1.24 -6.89 -11.41
N ALA A 261 -2.06 -7.49 -12.27
CA ALA A 261 -1.60 -8.25 -13.42
C ALA A 261 -0.79 -7.35 -14.37
N THR A 262 -0.04 -7.97 -15.28
CA THR A 262 0.65 -7.21 -16.33
C THR A 262 -0.37 -6.55 -17.25
N GLN A 263 -0.13 -5.28 -17.61
CA GLN A 263 -0.98 -4.53 -18.53
C GLN A 263 -0.14 -3.66 -19.47
N ALA A 264 -0.67 -3.43 -20.66
CA ALA A 264 -0.12 -2.43 -21.56
C ALA A 264 -0.52 -1.02 -21.10
N ASP A 265 0.22 -0.02 -21.55
CA ASP A 265 -0.12 1.39 -21.36
C ASP A 265 -1.42 1.76 -22.10
N ASP A 266 -2.20 2.71 -21.55
CA ASP A 266 -3.28 3.37 -22.28
C ASP A 266 -2.73 4.67 -22.88
N PRO A 267 -2.50 4.76 -24.20
CA PRO A 267 -1.93 5.96 -24.82
C PRO A 267 -2.86 7.17 -24.77
N LYS A 268 -4.10 7.02 -24.27
CA LYS A 268 -5.05 8.13 -24.06
C LYS A 268 -4.86 8.82 -22.71
N THR A 269 -4.16 8.19 -21.77
CA THR A 269 -3.84 8.79 -20.48
C THR A 269 -2.48 9.47 -20.52
N GLY A 270 -2.30 10.48 -19.68
CA GLY A 270 -1.00 11.15 -19.55
C GLY A 270 0.04 10.29 -18.82
N PRO A 271 -0.30 9.70 -17.66
CA PRO A 271 0.56 8.77 -16.94
C PRO A 271 0.79 7.45 -17.69
N ASP A 272 1.99 6.89 -17.54
CA ASP A 272 2.35 5.55 -18.03
C ASP A 272 1.75 4.47 -17.12
N GLU A 273 0.77 3.76 -17.66
CA GLU A 273 0.04 2.70 -17.00
C GLU A 273 0.64 1.31 -17.24
N SER A 274 1.79 1.20 -17.92
CA SER A 274 2.37 -0.10 -18.23
C SER A 274 2.83 -0.85 -16.99
N VAL A 275 2.48 -2.13 -16.92
CA VAL A 275 2.95 -3.07 -15.90
C VAL A 275 3.52 -4.28 -16.61
N ASP A 276 4.85 -4.32 -16.74
CA ASP A 276 5.55 -5.50 -17.22
C ASP A 276 5.87 -6.48 -16.08
N GLY A 277 6.46 -7.63 -16.42
CA GLY A 277 6.81 -8.65 -15.43
C GLY A 277 7.83 -8.18 -14.37
N ILE A 278 8.71 -7.23 -14.70
CA ILE A 278 9.70 -6.69 -13.76
C ILE A 278 8.99 -5.77 -12.77
N ARG A 279 8.20 -4.81 -13.27
CA ARG A 279 7.44 -3.87 -12.44
C ARG A 279 6.46 -4.61 -11.54
N ARG A 280 5.68 -5.55 -12.09
CA ARG A 280 4.76 -6.41 -11.34
C ARG A 280 5.46 -7.12 -10.17
N ALA A 281 6.64 -7.67 -10.44
CA ALA A 281 7.39 -8.42 -9.43
C ALA A 281 8.12 -7.51 -8.42
N SER A 282 8.46 -6.28 -8.80
CA SER A 282 8.99 -5.24 -7.91
C SER A 282 7.90 -4.78 -6.95
N VAL A 283 6.72 -4.41 -7.47
CA VAL A 283 5.54 -4.01 -6.67
C VAL A 283 5.17 -5.12 -5.69
N LEU A 284 4.92 -6.35 -6.14
CA LEU A 284 4.53 -7.43 -5.22
C LEU A 284 5.52 -7.59 -4.05
N ARG A 285 6.83 -7.53 -4.31
CA ARG A 285 7.83 -7.69 -3.25
C ARG A 285 7.86 -6.48 -2.32
N HIS A 286 7.73 -5.26 -2.87
CA HIS A 286 7.59 -4.04 -2.08
C HIS A 286 6.40 -4.17 -1.11
N GLU A 287 5.22 -4.50 -1.64
CA GLU A 287 3.99 -4.65 -0.86
C GLU A 287 4.09 -5.75 0.20
N LEU A 288 4.67 -6.91 -0.14
CA LEU A 288 4.90 -7.98 0.84
C LEU A 288 5.82 -7.55 1.99
N SER A 289 6.73 -6.59 1.76
CA SER A 289 7.59 -6.03 2.81
C SER A 289 6.77 -5.34 3.89
N HIS A 290 5.76 -4.58 3.47
CA HIS A 290 4.82 -3.94 4.40
C HIS A 290 3.97 -4.98 5.14
N GLY A 291 3.51 -6.01 4.43
CA GLY A 291 2.83 -7.15 5.05
C GLY A 291 3.64 -7.77 6.19
N GLU A 292 4.95 -7.98 5.99
CA GLU A 292 5.84 -8.48 7.04
C GLU A 292 6.05 -7.45 8.17
N PHE A 293 6.15 -6.15 7.85
CA PHE A 293 6.26 -5.07 8.83
C PHE A 293 5.06 -5.01 9.78
N PHE A 294 3.84 -5.14 9.26
CA PHE A 294 2.63 -5.15 10.10
C PHE A 294 2.52 -6.41 10.94
N THR A 295 2.88 -7.57 10.38
CA THR A 295 2.54 -8.87 10.98
C THR A 295 3.64 -9.50 11.83
N ARG A 296 4.91 -9.10 11.66
CA ARG A 296 6.04 -9.63 12.45
C ARG A 296 6.58 -8.58 13.44
N PRO A 297 6.25 -8.67 14.73
CA PRO A 297 6.72 -7.70 15.73
C PRO A 297 8.23 -7.53 15.79
N ARG A 298 9.00 -8.63 15.67
CA ARG A 298 10.48 -8.58 15.65
C ARG A 298 11.03 -7.86 14.42
N TYR A 299 10.41 -8.06 13.26
CA TYR A 299 10.80 -7.36 12.03
C TYR A 299 10.51 -5.88 12.12
N ARG A 300 9.33 -5.52 12.63
CA ARG A 300 8.97 -4.13 12.91
C ARG A 300 9.93 -3.45 13.87
N GLU A 301 10.30 -4.12 14.97
CA GLU A 301 11.29 -3.61 15.92
C GLU A 301 12.65 -3.39 15.27
N HIS A 302 13.11 -4.32 14.42
CA HIS A 302 14.32 -4.16 13.62
C HIS A 302 14.27 -2.92 12.72
N CYS A 303 13.15 -2.69 12.03
CA CYS A 303 12.96 -1.51 11.18
C CYS A 303 13.02 -0.20 11.99
N TRP A 304 12.36 -0.16 13.14
CA TRP A 304 12.44 0.97 14.08
C TRP A 304 13.87 1.22 14.56
N ASN A 305 14.59 0.16 14.93
CA ASN A 305 15.97 0.26 15.38
C ASN A 305 16.89 0.77 14.26
N PHE A 306 16.70 0.28 13.04
CA PHE A 306 17.44 0.77 11.88
C PHE A 306 17.20 2.26 11.67
N TRP A 307 15.95 2.69 11.62
CA TRP A 307 15.60 4.10 11.42
C TRP A 307 16.14 5.02 12.51
N ARG A 308 15.94 4.66 13.79
CA ARG A 308 16.25 5.55 14.92
C ARG A 308 17.72 5.51 15.33
N ARG A 309 18.39 4.37 15.18
CA ARG A 309 19.74 4.15 15.72
C ARG A 309 20.82 3.92 14.67
N LEU A 310 20.48 3.35 13.51
CA LEU A 310 21.47 2.98 12.49
C LEU A 310 21.51 3.95 11.30
N LEU A 311 20.46 4.73 11.10
CA LEU A 311 20.52 5.91 10.25
C LEU A 311 20.96 7.12 11.08
N SER A 312 21.84 7.91 10.48
CA SER A 312 22.12 9.28 10.91
C SER A 312 20.94 10.20 10.56
N GLU A 313 20.86 11.38 11.19
CA GLU A 313 19.82 12.36 10.83
C GLU A 313 19.90 12.82 9.36
N PRO A 314 21.10 13.08 8.78
CA PRO A 314 21.21 13.37 7.35
C PRO A 314 20.66 12.24 6.47
N GLU A 315 20.93 10.98 6.79
CA GLU A 315 20.38 9.84 6.04
C GLU A 315 18.86 9.75 6.17
N ARG A 316 18.29 9.97 7.37
CA ARG A 316 16.83 10.06 7.54
C ARG A 316 16.23 11.17 6.69
N GLU A 317 16.91 12.31 6.58
CA GLU A 317 16.42 13.43 5.78
C GLU A 317 16.46 13.16 4.26
N LEU A 318 17.39 12.31 3.79
CA LEU A 318 17.35 11.82 2.40
C LEU A 318 16.03 11.06 2.15
N TRP A 319 15.67 10.14 3.04
CA TRP A 319 14.43 9.38 2.95
C TRP A 319 13.18 10.25 3.06
N ARG A 320 13.12 11.15 4.05
CA ARG A 320 11.96 12.07 4.21
C ARG A 320 11.77 12.94 2.97
N ARG A 321 12.86 13.40 2.35
CA ARG A 321 12.79 14.20 1.11
C ARG A 321 12.32 13.37 -0.08
N TYR A 322 12.88 12.18 -0.26
CA TYR A 322 12.47 11.26 -1.32
C TYR A 322 10.98 10.90 -1.20
N LEU A 323 10.53 10.45 -0.04
CA LEU A 323 9.14 10.03 0.19
C LEU A 323 8.15 11.21 0.12
N ARG A 324 8.54 12.40 0.57
CA ARG A 324 7.75 13.63 0.35
C ARG A 324 7.58 13.93 -1.14
N GLY A 325 8.60 13.68 -1.95
CA GLY A 325 8.55 13.79 -3.41
C GLY A 325 7.52 12.85 -4.05
N LEU A 326 7.26 11.70 -3.42
CA LEU A 326 6.20 10.74 -3.81
C LEU A 326 4.81 11.11 -3.25
N GLY A 327 4.70 12.23 -2.53
CA GLY A 327 3.42 12.70 -1.96
C GLY A 327 3.08 12.11 -0.59
N TYR A 328 3.99 11.39 0.06
CA TYR A 328 3.81 10.92 1.43
C TYR A 328 4.00 12.03 2.45
N ASP A 329 3.41 11.86 3.63
CA ASP A 329 3.60 12.79 4.75
C ASP A 329 4.82 12.45 5.59
N SER A 330 5.86 13.29 5.45
CA SER A 330 7.11 13.15 6.20
C SER A 330 6.98 13.31 7.72
N GLY A 331 5.89 13.91 8.21
CA GLY A 331 5.60 14.03 9.63
C GLY A 331 5.14 12.71 10.27
N ASN A 332 4.73 11.73 9.46
CA ASN A 332 4.34 10.41 9.93
C ASN A 332 5.58 9.49 9.99
N GLU A 333 6.25 9.41 11.15
CA GLU A 333 7.43 8.55 11.33
C GLU A 333 7.15 7.08 11.00
N LEU A 334 5.97 6.56 11.36
CA LEU A 334 5.64 5.16 11.11
C LEU A 334 5.63 4.85 9.61
N LEU A 335 5.02 5.74 8.82
CA LEU A 335 5.01 5.67 7.36
C LEU A 335 6.44 5.74 6.80
N MET A 336 7.26 6.71 7.25
CA MET A 336 8.64 6.83 6.79
C MET A 336 9.46 5.55 6.99
N ILE A 337 9.26 4.87 8.12
CA ILE A 337 9.95 3.62 8.44
C ILE A 337 9.44 2.48 7.58
N ASN A 338 8.13 2.35 7.44
CA ASN A 338 7.48 1.30 6.66
C ASN A 338 7.89 1.38 5.18
N GLU A 339 7.97 2.58 4.62
CA GLU A 339 8.43 2.82 3.25
C GLU A 339 9.93 2.55 3.09
N THR A 340 10.76 3.10 3.99
CA THR A 340 12.22 2.96 3.91
C THR A 340 12.65 1.49 3.88
N GLN A 341 12.04 0.63 4.71
CA GLN A 341 12.39 -0.80 4.71
C GLN A 341 12.00 -1.50 3.40
N ALA A 342 10.86 -1.14 2.80
CA ALA A 342 10.39 -1.75 1.55
C ALA A 342 11.32 -1.39 0.38
N PHE A 343 11.73 -0.12 0.26
CA PHE A 343 12.70 0.33 -0.74
C PHE A 343 14.10 -0.29 -0.56
N LEU A 344 14.54 -0.47 0.68
CA LEU A 344 15.85 -1.09 0.96
C LEU A 344 15.87 -2.58 0.61
N MET A 345 14.78 -3.29 0.89
CA MET A 345 14.77 -4.74 0.79
C MET A 345 14.34 -5.26 -0.58
N HIS A 346 13.35 -4.62 -1.20
CA HIS A 346 12.49 -5.32 -2.15
C HIS A 346 12.13 -4.53 -3.42
N THR A 347 12.43 -3.23 -3.51
CA THR A 347 12.31 -2.45 -4.76
C THR A 347 13.59 -2.57 -5.58
N SER A 348 13.60 -3.54 -6.51
CA SER A 348 14.74 -3.81 -7.39
C SER A 348 14.65 -3.16 -8.76
N ASP A 349 13.46 -2.67 -9.14
CA ASP A 349 13.26 -1.95 -10.39
C ASP A 349 13.80 -0.51 -10.28
N THR A 350 14.85 -0.22 -11.04
CA THR A 350 15.50 1.10 -11.04
C THR A 350 14.62 2.18 -11.67
N ARG A 351 13.52 1.83 -12.33
CA ARG A 351 12.52 2.81 -12.80
C ARG A 351 11.72 3.40 -11.62
N ASP A 352 11.51 2.60 -10.58
CA ASP A 352 10.74 3.00 -9.40
C ASP A 352 11.66 3.58 -8.30
N PHE A 353 12.83 2.97 -8.08
CA PHE A 353 13.79 3.43 -7.07
C PHE A 353 15.24 3.09 -7.40
N ASP A 354 16.09 4.11 -7.35
CA ASP A 354 17.53 3.98 -7.49
C ASP A 354 18.29 4.95 -6.58
N ALA A 355 19.62 4.85 -6.59
CA ALA A 355 20.48 5.71 -5.77
C ALA A 355 20.35 7.19 -6.13
N ALA A 356 20.16 7.51 -7.41
CA ALA A 356 20.00 8.88 -7.88
C ALA A 356 18.73 9.52 -7.32
N SER A 357 17.64 8.76 -7.25
CA SER A 357 16.35 9.18 -6.70
C SER A 357 16.44 9.52 -5.20
N LEU A 358 17.27 8.80 -4.45
CA LEU A 358 17.56 9.08 -3.04
C LEU A 358 18.59 10.22 -2.85
N GLY A 359 19.30 10.61 -3.92
CA GLY A 359 20.35 11.63 -3.88
C GLY A 359 21.69 11.11 -3.34
N VAL A 360 22.00 9.84 -3.57
CA VAL A 360 23.25 9.17 -3.15
C VAL A 360 23.92 8.43 -4.31
N THR A 361 25.14 7.96 -4.11
CA THR A 361 25.83 7.04 -5.03
C THR A 361 25.30 5.61 -4.90
N ALA A 362 25.50 4.79 -5.93
CA ALA A 362 25.14 3.36 -5.89
C ALA A 362 25.81 2.64 -4.71
N THR A 363 27.09 2.93 -4.46
CA THR A 363 27.85 2.38 -3.33
C THR A 363 27.23 2.75 -1.97
N GLU A 364 26.76 3.98 -1.80
CA GLU A 364 26.09 4.41 -0.57
C GLU A 364 24.75 3.70 -0.37
N LEU A 365 23.94 3.57 -1.43
CA LEU A 365 22.68 2.83 -1.37
C LEU A 365 22.91 1.34 -1.05
N ASP A 366 23.89 0.71 -1.69
CA ASP A 366 24.27 -0.68 -1.40
C ASP A 366 24.77 -0.82 0.04
N GLY A 367 25.50 0.17 0.54
CA GLY A 367 25.89 0.27 1.95
C GLY A 367 24.67 0.30 2.88
N LEU A 368 23.66 1.14 2.59
CA LEU A 368 22.40 1.18 3.37
C LEU A 368 21.69 -0.17 3.37
N ARG A 369 21.57 -0.81 2.20
CA ARG A 369 20.94 -2.13 2.04
C ARG A 369 21.69 -3.22 2.81
N ALA A 370 23.03 -3.22 2.74
CA ALA A 370 23.86 -4.17 3.48
C ALA A 370 23.73 -3.99 5.00
N ARG A 371 23.77 -2.75 5.50
CA ARG A 371 23.58 -2.46 6.94
C ARG A 371 22.21 -2.94 7.44
N PHE A 372 21.15 -2.72 6.65
CA PHE A 372 19.82 -3.18 6.99
C PHE A 372 19.75 -4.72 7.10
N LYS A 373 20.28 -5.44 6.09
CA LYS A 373 20.24 -6.90 6.00
C LYS A 373 21.11 -7.61 7.05
N LEU A 374 22.31 -7.09 7.32
CA LEU A 374 23.26 -7.70 8.26
C LEU A 374 22.65 -7.83 9.67
N GLN A 375 21.95 -6.80 10.12
CA GLN A 375 21.33 -6.77 11.45
C GLN A 375 20.08 -7.66 11.53
N TRP A 376 19.34 -7.81 10.42
CA TRP A 376 18.22 -8.74 10.36
C TRP A 376 18.68 -10.21 10.44
N GLY A 377 19.65 -10.63 9.62
CA GLY A 377 20.15 -12.02 9.63
C GLY A 377 20.81 -12.43 10.97
N GLY A 378 21.40 -11.46 11.68
CA GLY A 378 21.96 -11.67 13.01
C GLY A 378 20.92 -11.82 14.14
N THR A 379 19.68 -11.35 13.94
CA THR A 379 18.62 -11.44 14.95
C THR A 379 17.79 -12.73 14.82
N GLU A 380 17.58 -13.26 13.60
CA GLU A 380 16.91 -14.56 13.41
C GLU A 380 17.73 -15.74 13.96
N THR A 381 19.05 -15.70 13.80
CA THR A 381 19.96 -16.76 14.27
C THR A 381 20.06 -16.83 15.80
N ARG A 382 20.09 -15.68 16.49
CA ARG A 382 20.07 -15.64 17.97
C ARG A 382 18.72 -16.03 18.57
N GLY A 383 17.62 -15.87 17.81
CA GLY A 383 16.27 -16.25 18.24
C GLY A 383 15.95 -17.74 18.16
N ARG A 384 16.74 -18.53 17.42
CA ARG A 384 16.62 -20.01 17.36
C ARG A 384 17.49 -20.75 18.38
N ALA A 385 18.39 -20.04 19.07
CA ALA A 385 19.32 -20.62 20.03
C ALA A 385 18.86 -20.49 21.50
N LYS A 386 17.56 -20.31 21.75
CA LYS A 386 16.98 -20.25 23.09
C LYS A 386 15.79 -21.18 23.24
#